data_AF-A0A6I3KGC3-F1
#
_entry.id   AF-A0A6I3KGC3-F1
#
_cell.length_a   1.000
_cell.length_b   1.000
_cell.length_c   1.000
_cell.angle_alpha   90.00
_cell.angle_beta   90.00
_cell.angle_gamma   90.00
#
_symmetry.space_group_name_H-M   'P 1'
#
loop_
_entity.id
_entity.type
_entity.pdbx_description
1 polymer ?
#
loop_
_entity_poly.entity_id
_entity_poly.type
_entity_poly.pdbx_seq_one_letter_code
_entity_poly.pdbx_strand_id
1 'polypeptide(L)'
;MIQEATLIEAILSIRSQVDFLWQFFVTAHIAIFALLFIYDDAVENLNIIARFLALCGIALFEWINGNALAKTYLLLDATIDQYRALYGEASRFQPAFFEHFVNQSFADRPAMVLVTHSMAFVVILLALVSREFIQSRRNRRQGAPG
;
A
#
# COMPACT_ATOMS: atom_id res chain seq x y z
N MET A 1 -17.13 19.36 -25.14
CA MET A 1 -15.72 18.91 -25.20
C MET A 1 -15.15 19.12 -23.80
N ILE A 2 -14.53 18.11 -23.20
CA ILE A 2 -13.83 18.27 -21.91
C ILE A 2 -12.67 19.24 -22.13
N GLN A 3 -12.37 20.13 -21.17
CA GLN A 3 -11.24 21.04 -21.30
C GLN A 3 -9.93 20.33 -20.89
N GLU A 4 -8.84 20.60 -21.62
CA GLU A 4 -7.53 19.96 -21.38
C GLU A 4 -7.05 20.20 -19.93
N ALA A 5 -7.17 21.44 -19.45
CA ALA A 5 -6.82 21.80 -18.08
C ALA A 5 -7.58 20.98 -17.03
N THR A 6 -8.88 20.72 -17.25
CA THR A 6 -9.70 19.91 -16.35
C THR A 6 -9.21 18.47 -16.25
N LEU A 7 -8.75 17.87 -17.35
CA LEU A 7 -8.16 16.52 -17.29
C LEU A 7 -6.81 16.52 -16.58
N ILE A 8 -5.98 17.54 -16.80
CA ILE A 8 -4.70 17.66 -16.10
C ILE A 8 -4.93 17.79 -14.59
N GLU A 9 -5.85 18.65 -14.16
CA GLU A 9 -6.22 18.81 -12.75
C GLU A 9 -6.76 17.50 -12.15
N ALA A 10 -7.62 16.78 -12.87
CA ALA A 10 -8.13 15.48 -12.45
C ALA A 10 -6.99 14.46 -12.28
N ILE A 11 -6.06 14.36 -13.24
CA ILE A 11 -4.89 13.47 -13.17
C ILE A 11 -4.04 13.80 -11.92
N LEU A 12 -3.74 15.07 -11.69
CA LEU A 12 -2.95 15.50 -10.52
C LEU A 12 -3.67 15.22 -9.21
N SER A 13 -4.99 15.41 -9.16
CA SER A 13 -5.81 15.10 -7.99
C SER A 13 -5.82 13.59 -7.68
N ILE A 14 -6.00 12.74 -8.71
CA ILE A 14 -5.96 11.29 -8.54
C ILE A 14 -4.57 10.83 -8.08
N ARG A 15 -3.48 11.40 -8.63
CA ARG A 15 -2.11 11.11 -8.16
C ARG A 15 -1.93 11.46 -6.68
N SER A 16 -2.41 12.62 -6.24
CA SER A 16 -2.38 13.00 -4.82
C SER A 16 -3.14 11.99 -3.94
N GLN A 17 -4.28 11.48 -4.42
CA GLN A 17 -5.03 10.43 -3.72
C GLN A 17 -4.27 9.10 -3.64
N VAL A 18 -3.54 8.72 -4.69
CA VAL A 18 -2.64 7.54 -4.69
C VAL A 18 -1.56 7.70 -3.61
N ASP A 19 -0.90 8.86 -3.55
CA ASP A 19 0.15 9.14 -2.55
C ASP A 19 -0.41 9.09 -1.13
N PHE A 20 -1.58 9.68 -0.91
CA PHE A 20 -2.27 9.63 0.38
C PHE A 20 -2.56 8.19 0.83
N LEU A 21 -3.11 7.35 -0.05
CA LEU A 21 -3.43 5.96 0.26
C LEU A 21 -2.18 5.15 0.59
N TRP A 22 -1.09 5.34 -0.16
CA TRP A 22 0.21 4.73 0.16
C TRP A 22 0.78 5.19 1.50
N GLN A 23 0.74 6.49 1.79
CA GLN A 23 1.21 7.02 3.08
C GLN A 23 0.40 6.42 4.23
N PHE A 24 -0.93 6.36 4.10
CA PHE A 24 -1.79 5.77 5.10
C PHE A 24 -1.48 4.29 5.32
N PHE A 25 -1.30 3.52 4.24
CA PHE A 25 -0.87 2.12 4.30
C PHE A 25 0.45 1.96 5.06
N VAL A 26 1.48 2.72 4.70
CA VAL A 26 2.80 2.66 5.34
C VAL A 26 2.72 3.02 6.82
N THR A 27 2.02 4.11 7.16
CA THR A 27 1.88 4.57 8.56
C THR A 27 1.15 3.54 9.42
N ALA A 28 0.05 2.97 8.93
CA ALA A 28 -0.69 1.93 9.66
C ALA A 28 0.19 0.70 9.91
N HIS A 29 0.97 0.25 8.92
CA HIS A 29 1.87 -0.88 9.08
C HIS A 29 3.02 -0.62 10.03
N ILE A 30 3.61 0.58 10.00
CA ILE A 30 4.62 0.96 10.99
C ILE A 30 4.04 0.86 12.40
N ALA A 31 2.80 1.33 12.61
CA ALA A 31 2.14 1.23 13.91
C ALA A 31 1.86 -0.23 14.32
N ILE A 32 1.38 -1.06 13.39
CA ILE A 32 1.12 -2.49 13.64
C ILE A 32 2.43 -3.22 13.95
N PHE A 33 3.48 -3.02 13.16
CA PHE A 33 4.78 -3.63 13.42
C PHE A 33 5.39 -3.15 14.73
N ALA A 34 5.27 -1.87 15.06
CA ALA A 34 5.69 -1.36 16.37
C ALA A 34 4.92 -2.06 17.51
N LEU A 35 3.60 -2.26 17.37
CA LEU A 35 2.80 -3.02 18.32
C LEU A 35 3.32 -4.46 18.47
N LEU A 36 3.59 -5.15 17.37
CA LEU A 36 4.06 -6.53 17.37
C LEU A 36 5.49 -6.69 17.91
N PHE A 37 6.41 -5.76 17.61
CA PHE A 37 7.82 -5.89 17.98
C PHE A 37 8.19 -5.25 19.33
N ILE A 38 7.52 -4.15 19.71
CA ILE A 38 7.83 -3.41 20.95
C ILE A 38 6.92 -3.90 22.09
N TYR A 39 5.66 -4.18 21.79
CA TYR A 39 4.66 -4.58 22.80
C TYR A 39 4.32 -6.07 22.70
N ASP A 40 5.31 -6.90 22.32
CA ASP A 40 5.17 -8.35 22.16
C ASP A 40 4.48 -8.99 23.39
N ASP A 41 4.94 -8.69 24.60
CA ASP A 41 4.33 -9.22 25.84
C ASP A 41 2.84 -8.82 26.00
N ALA A 42 2.41 -7.65 25.50
CA ALA A 42 1.01 -7.23 25.55
C ALA A 42 0.15 -7.96 24.51
N VAL A 43 0.68 -8.21 23.32
CA VAL A 43 0.04 -9.04 22.28
C VAL A 43 0.00 -10.51 22.72
N GLU A 44 1.02 -10.98 23.43
CA GLU A 44 1.07 -12.33 24.00
C GLU A 44 -0.06 -12.58 25.01
N ASN A 45 -0.41 -11.57 25.80
CA ASN A 45 -1.48 -11.67 26.79
C ASN A 45 -2.90 -11.57 26.18
N LEU A 46 -3.03 -11.30 24.88
CA LEU A 46 -4.33 -11.36 24.20
C LEU A 46 -4.86 -12.78 24.16
N ASN A 47 -6.11 -12.96 24.58
CA ASN A 47 -6.83 -14.22 24.43
C ASN A 47 -7.07 -14.55 22.94
N ILE A 48 -7.38 -15.81 22.65
CA ILE A 48 -7.52 -16.30 21.27
C ILE A 48 -8.60 -15.56 20.47
N ILE A 49 -9.69 -15.13 21.14
CA ILE A 49 -10.79 -14.39 20.51
C ILE A 49 -10.29 -13.00 20.07
N ALA A 50 -9.56 -12.29 20.94
CA ALA A 50 -9.01 -10.99 20.65
C ALA A 50 -7.96 -11.05 19.52
N ARG A 51 -7.13 -12.09 19.49
CA ARG A 51 -6.18 -12.32 18.38
C ARG A 51 -6.90 -12.57 17.06
N PHE A 52 -7.95 -13.38 17.07
CA PHE A 52 -8.77 -13.62 15.88
C PHE A 52 -9.44 -12.33 15.38
N LEU A 53 -10.04 -11.54 16.28
CA LEU A 53 -10.65 -10.26 15.91
C LEU A 53 -9.62 -9.26 15.38
N ALA A 54 -8.42 -9.22 15.97
CA ALA A 54 -7.32 -8.39 15.47
C ALA A 54 -6.89 -8.81 14.06
N LEU A 55 -6.72 -10.11 13.81
CA LEU A 55 -6.42 -10.66 12.48
C LEU A 55 -7.52 -10.31 11.46
N CYS A 56 -8.79 -10.47 11.82
CA CYS A 56 -9.91 -10.09 10.95
C CYS A 56 -9.94 -8.59 10.67
N GLY A 57 -9.67 -7.75 11.69
CA GLY A 57 -9.61 -6.30 11.55
C GLY A 57 -8.49 -5.87 10.59
N ILE A 58 -7.31 -6.45 10.73
CA ILE A 58 -6.17 -6.19 9.84
C ILE A 58 -6.47 -6.70 8.43
N ALA A 59 -6.99 -7.92 8.27
CA ALA A 59 -7.35 -8.46 6.96
C ALA A 59 -8.37 -7.58 6.24
N LEU A 60 -9.38 -7.07 6.96
CA LEU A 60 -10.38 -6.16 6.42
C LEU A 60 -9.76 -4.82 6.03
N PHE A 61 -8.88 -4.28 6.87
CA PHE A 61 -8.13 -3.07 6.58
C PHE A 61 -7.29 -3.21 5.30
N GLU A 62 -6.50 -4.28 5.17
CA GLU A 62 -5.69 -4.59 3.99
C GLU A 62 -6.54 -4.68 2.73
N TRP A 63 -7.67 -5.39 2.83
CA TRP A 63 -8.57 -5.59 1.70
C TRP A 63 -9.23 -4.29 1.25
N ILE A 64 -9.72 -3.46 2.17
CA ILE A 64 -10.36 -2.18 1.85
C ILE A 64 -9.33 -1.22 1.25
N ASN A 65 -8.18 -1.08 1.89
CA ASN A 65 -7.16 -0.13 1.46
C ASN A 65 -6.52 -0.53 0.12
N GLY A 66 -6.14 -1.81 -0.02
CA GLY A 66 -5.56 -2.34 -1.25
C GLY A 66 -6.52 -2.24 -2.44
N ASN A 67 -7.82 -2.54 -2.25
CA ASN A 67 -8.81 -2.35 -3.32
C ASN A 67 -9.03 -0.89 -3.67
N ALA A 68 -9.08 0.01 -2.68
CA ALA A 68 -9.22 1.43 -2.94
C ALA A 68 -8.05 1.93 -3.80
N LEU A 69 -6.82 1.62 -3.42
CA LEU A 69 -5.62 2.03 -4.12
C LEU A 69 -5.51 1.41 -5.53
N ALA A 70 -5.81 0.11 -5.67
CA ALA A 70 -5.84 -0.55 -6.98
C ALA A 70 -6.86 0.12 -7.93
N LYS A 71 -8.06 0.43 -7.45
CA LYS A 71 -9.08 1.13 -8.23
C LYS A 71 -8.68 2.57 -8.57
N THR A 72 -8.01 3.27 -7.66
CA THR A 72 -7.49 4.62 -7.93
C THR A 72 -6.41 4.58 -9.03
N TYR A 73 -5.54 3.58 -9.06
CA TYR A 73 -4.60 3.38 -10.18
C TYR A 73 -5.29 3.08 -11.51
N LEU A 74 -6.33 2.24 -11.51
CA LEU A 74 -7.13 1.99 -12.72
C LEU A 74 -7.79 3.27 -13.24
N LEU A 75 -8.32 4.10 -12.33
CA LEU A 75 -8.91 5.38 -12.70
C LEU A 75 -7.84 6.35 -13.24
N LEU A 76 -6.65 6.39 -12.64
CA LEU A 76 -5.53 7.21 -13.10
C LEU A 76 -5.11 6.83 -14.53
N ASP A 77 -4.92 5.54 -14.78
CA ASP A 77 -4.52 5.01 -16.10
C ASP A 77 -5.59 5.35 -17.15
N ALA A 78 -6.86 5.08 -16.86
CA ALA A 78 -7.97 5.42 -17.74
C ALA A 78 -8.07 6.93 -18.04
N THR A 79 -7.78 7.78 -17.04
CA THR A 79 -7.81 9.24 -17.22
C THR A 79 -6.65 9.73 -18.08
N ILE A 80 -5.46 9.13 -17.93
CA ILE A 80 -4.30 9.45 -18.78
C ILE A 80 -4.52 8.94 -20.21
N ASP A 81 -5.11 7.76 -20.39
CA ASP A 81 -5.48 7.25 -21.70
C ASP A 81 -6.50 8.17 -22.39
N GLN A 82 -7.49 8.67 -21.65
CA GLN A 82 -8.44 9.66 -22.15
C GLN A 82 -7.75 10.98 -22.54
N TYR A 83 -6.78 11.45 -21.74
CA TYR A 83 -5.98 12.62 -22.06
C TYR A 83 -5.16 12.40 -23.34
N ARG A 84 -4.48 11.26 -23.45
CA ARG A 84 -3.67 10.90 -24.63
C ARG A 84 -4.53 10.79 -25.89
N ALA A 85 -5.72 10.22 -25.80
CA ALA A 85 -6.64 10.09 -26.93
C ALA A 85 -7.13 11.45 -27.47
N LEU A 86 -7.29 12.45 -26.60
CA LEU A 86 -7.77 13.77 -26.99
C LEU A 86 -6.64 14.75 -27.35
N TYR A 87 -5.49 14.65 -26.69
CA TYR A 87 -4.46 15.68 -26.72
C TYR A 87 -3.04 15.18 -27.00
N GLY A 88 -2.81 13.86 -27.07
CA GLY A 88 -1.50 13.21 -27.01
C GLY A 88 -0.61 13.33 -28.26
N GLU A 89 -0.74 14.40 -29.05
CA GLU A 89 0.18 14.65 -30.17
C GLU A 89 1.56 15.06 -29.65
N ALA A 90 2.59 14.26 -29.92
CA ALA A 90 3.93 14.44 -29.35
C ALA A 90 4.56 15.81 -29.65
N SER A 91 4.30 16.37 -30.84
CA SER A 91 4.81 17.68 -31.28
C SER A 91 4.37 18.85 -30.38
N ARG A 92 3.28 18.68 -29.62
CA ARG A 92 2.69 19.72 -28.75
C ARG A 92 3.40 19.85 -27.40
N PHE A 93 4.20 18.87 -27.01
CA PHE A 93 4.76 18.77 -25.67
C PHE A 93 6.29 18.86 -25.68
N GLN A 94 6.84 19.38 -24.58
CA GLN A 94 8.26 19.21 -24.29
C GLN A 94 8.56 17.70 -24.13
N PRO A 95 9.68 17.18 -24.68
CA PRO A 95 9.94 15.73 -24.72
C PRO A 95 9.83 15.03 -23.35
N ALA A 96 10.41 15.62 -22.30
CA ALA A 96 10.34 15.04 -20.95
C ALA A 96 8.91 15.02 -20.37
N PHE A 97 8.09 16.04 -20.68
CA PHE A 97 6.70 16.06 -20.26
C PHE A 97 5.89 15.00 -21.00
N PHE A 98 6.12 14.86 -22.31
CA PHE A 98 5.48 13.82 -23.11
C PHE A 98 5.79 12.43 -22.54
N GLU A 99 7.05 12.16 -22.24
CA GLU A 99 7.49 10.86 -21.70
C GLU A 99 6.92 10.56 -20.31
N HIS A 100 7.00 11.51 -19.38
CA HIS A 100 6.68 11.26 -17.96
C HIS A 100 5.24 11.59 -17.56
N PHE A 101 4.48 12.27 -18.40
CA PHE A 101 3.07 12.60 -18.12
C PHE A 101 2.14 11.96 -19.14
N VAL A 102 2.34 12.22 -20.42
CA VAL A 102 1.40 11.83 -21.49
C VAL A 102 1.52 10.34 -21.83
N ASN A 103 2.74 9.84 -21.93
CA ASN A 103 3.04 8.46 -22.33
C ASN A 103 3.16 7.50 -21.14
N GLN A 104 2.91 7.99 -19.92
CA GLN A 104 2.95 7.14 -18.73
C GLN A 104 1.74 6.20 -18.70
N SER A 105 1.95 4.96 -18.24
CA SER A 105 0.89 4.02 -17.90
C SER A 105 1.11 3.46 -16.49
N PHE A 106 0.01 3.09 -15.85
CA PHE A 106 -0.05 2.51 -14.51
C PHE A 106 -0.78 1.15 -14.51
N ALA A 107 -0.95 0.52 -15.66
CA ALA A 107 -1.70 -0.74 -15.80
C ALA A 107 -1.15 -1.90 -14.94
N ASP A 108 0.14 -1.88 -14.61
CA ASP A 108 0.82 -2.86 -13.76
C ASP A 108 0.63 -2.61 -12.24
N ARG A 109 0.28 -1.38 -11.86
CA ARG A 109 0.23 -0.96 -10.45
C ARG A 109 -0.85 -1.65 -9.62
N PRO A 110 -2.07 -1.91 -10.13
CA PRO A 110 -3.07 -2.66 -9.37
C PRO A 110 -2.56 -4.03 -8.90
N ALA A 111 -1.83 -4.76 -9.75
CA ALA A 111 -1.25 -6.04 -9.37
C ALA A 111 -0.17 -5.88 -8.30
N MET A 112 0.72 -4.88 -8.45
CA MET A 112 1.75 -4.58 -7.45
C MET A 112 1.14 -4.22 -6.09
N VAL A 113 0.07 -3.41 -6.06
CA VAL A 113 -0.67 -3.07 -4.84
C VAL A 113 -1.21 -4.31 -4.14
N LEU A 114 -1.84 -5.23 -4.87
CA LEU A 114 -2.37 -6.46 -4.28
C LEU A 114 -1.25 -7.34 -3.70
N VAL A 115 -0.11 -7.42 -4.40
CA VAL A 115 1.07 -8.17 -3.92
C VAL A 115 1.61 -7.56 -2.64
N THR A 116 1.82 -6.23 -2.58
CA THR A 116 2.40 -5.59 -1.41
C THR A 116 1.50 -5.69 -0.17
N HIS A 117 0.19 -5.51 -0.33
CA HIS A 117 -0.77 -5.67 0.77
C HIS A 117 -0.84 -7.12 1.24
N SER A 118 -0.89 -8.08 0.30
CA SER A 118 -0.88 -9.50 0.66
C SER A 118 0.40 -9.90 1.39
N MET A 119 1.56 -9.42 0.95
CA MET A 119 2.83 -9.67 1.62
C MET A 119 2.86 -9.07 3.03
N ALA A 120 2.41 -7.83 3.19
CA ALA A 120 2.36 -7.18 4.49
C ALA A 120 1.42 -7.92 5.46
N PHE A 121 0.25 -8.34 4.97
CA PHE A 121 -0.68 -9.19 5.71
C PHE A 121 -0.04 -10.51 6.15
N VAL A 122 0.66 -11.20 5.24
CA VAL A 122 1.34 -12.47 5.55
C VAL A 122 2.39 -12.28 6.65
N VAL A 123 3.16 -11.19 6.62
CA VAL A 123 4.14 -10.89 7.69
C VAL A 123 3.44 -10.71 9.03
N ILE A 124 2.33 -9.99 9.07
CA ILE A 124 1.53 -9.81 10.30
C ILE A 124 0.95 -11.14 10.79
N LEU A 125 0.42 -11.96 9.88
CA LEU A 125 -0.12 -13.27 10.19
C LEU A 125 0.96 -14.18 10.79
N LEU A 126 2.15 -14.23 10.18
CA LEU A 126 3.28 -14.99 10.69
C LEU A 126 3.74 -14.49 12.06
N ALA A 127 3.76 -13.18 12.28
CA ALA A 127 4.10 -12.58 13.56
C ALA A 127 3.08 -12.96 14.66
N LEU A 128 1.79 -13.03 14.34
CA LEU A 128 0.74 -13.38 15.32
C LEU A 128 0.63 -14.89 15.58
N VAL A 129 0.98 -15.73 14.60
CA VAL A 129 0.88 -17.21 14.69
C VAL A 129 2.18 -17.86 15.17
N SER A 130 3.35 -17.38 14.71
CA SER A 130 4.65 -18.00 14.98
C SER A 130 5.46 -17.17 15.97
N ARG A 131 5.51 -17.65 17.22
CA ARG A 131 6.35 -17.10 18.29
C ARG A 131 7.83 -17.07 17.89
N GLU A 132 8.31 -18.10 17.19
CA GLU A 132 9.73 -18.22 16.81
C GLU A 132 10.15 -17.31 15.65
N PHE A 133 9.20 -16.84 14.84
CA PHE A 133 9.50 -15.93 13.73
C PHE A 133 10.05 -14.58 14.24
N ILE A 134 9.56 -14.11 15.39
CA ILE A 134 10.04 -12.89 16.05
C ILE A 134 11.12 -13.18 17.10
N GLN A 135 11.02 -14.29 17.84
CA GLN A 135 11.80 -14.54 19.06
C GLN A 135 13.22 -15.11 18.87
N SER A 136 13.72 -15.28 17.64
CA SER A 136 15.09 -15.77 17.34
C SER A 136 16.21 -15.06 18.14
N ARG A 137 15.98 -13.81 18.64
CA ARG A 137 16.95 -13.06 19.44
C ARG A 137 16.79 -13.14 20.97
N ARG A 138 15.62 -13.48 21.54
CA ARG A 138 15.41 -13.43 23.00
C ARG A 138 16.10 -14.61 23.72
N ASN A 139 16.11 -15.80 23.11
CA ASN A 139 16.82 -16.97 23.66
C ASN A 139 18.35 -16.82 23.66
N ARG A 140 18.94 -15.97 22.81
CA ARG A 140 20.40 -15.78 22.77
C ARG A 140 20.94 -14.90 23.89
N ARG A 141 20.09 -14.08 24.53
CA ARG A 141 20.47 -13.23 25.68
C ARG A 141 20.32 -13.91 27.04
N GLN A 142 19.51 -14.97 27.13
CA GLN A 142 19.34 -15.76 28.37
C GLN A 142 20.32 -16.93 28.48
N GLY A 143 21.05 -17.26 27.40
CA GLY A 143 22.05 -18.34 27.37
C GLY A 143 23.50 -17.92 27.57
N ALA A 144 23.78 -16.67 27.97
CA ALA A 144 25.13 -16.25 28.35
C ALA A 144 25.33 -16.52 29.86
N PRO A 145 26.14 -17.53 30.26
CA PRO A 145 26.54 -17.66 31.66
C PRO A 145 27.36 -16.43 32.07
N GLY A 146 27.06 -15.92 33.27
CA GLY A 146 27.76 -14.78 33.88
C GLY A 146 29.18 -15.08 34.29
#